data_AF-A0A7X3XSV4-F1
#
_entry.id   AF-A0A7X3XSV4-F1
#
_cell.length_a   1.000
_cell.length_b   1.000
_cell.length_c   1.000
_cell.angle_alpha   90.00
_cell.angle_beta   90.00
_cell.angle_gamma   90.00
#
_symmetry.space_group_name_H-M   'P 1'
#
loop_
_entity.id
_entity.type
_entity.pdbx_description
1 polymer ?
#
loop_
_entity_poly.entity_id
_entity_poly.type
_entity_poly.pdbx_seq_one_letter_code
_entity_poly.pdbx_strand_id
1 'polypeptide(L)'
;MRLKLNWLTAILFLLCAPYTQAEFITKVVYFKSADVKTNLTLKIQEIVENTQRTYADEMQRNGFERKTFSVETHLGKPKIHIVNGRKNAASYLRNTYENTRNELPNFLRQDTPPFDKQDMIIVTIVGGIDCINGRDASAFCAWGVGYPHHSLRYGGNVLIAADSGNLNEDVLFHEMGHAFGLYHKPSNFLPSTLEMYEARWLDKHYQFNKRQNNFSLPEFVNDHKIIALENGKVKLKINAIANNVLHQAMLVNSDLLVVSSHFMQGKNEDTISFEFRRSEVSNNMFAELMDTNGNYIAKDFTIKLPNRLQTEFDPLIANDHNSVYLTLIGGGQPEVHTLI
;
A
#
# COMPACT_ATOMS: atom_id res chain seq x y z
N MET A 1 32.62 -12.59 -51.98
CA MET A 1 31.32 -13.22 -51.67
C MET A 1 30.44 -12.18 -50.97
N ARG A 2 29.47 -11.58 -51.67
CA ARG A 2 28.59 -10.53 -51.12
C ARG A 2 27.35 -11.19 -50.51
N LEU A 3 27.22 -11.18 -49.19
CA LEU A 3 26.00 -11.59 -48.50
C LEU A 3 24.89 -10.57 -48.82
N LYS A 4 23.92 -10.97 -49.64
CA LYS A 4 22.67 -10.22 -49.80
C LYS A 4 21.87 -10.37 -48.51
N LEU A 5 21.96 -9.39 -47.63
CA LEU A 5 21.12 -9.31 -46.44
C LEU A 5 19.66 -9.17 -46.91
N ASN A 6 18.85 -10.19 -46.64
CA ASN A 6 17.47 -10.25 -47.08
C ASN A 6 16.64 -9.30 -46.22
N TRP A 7 16.17 -8.19 -46.80
CA TRP A 7 15.42 -7.14 -46.11
C TRP A 7 14.17 -7.66 -45.39
N LEU A 8 13.60 -8.79 -45.85
CA LEU A 8 12.50 -9.47 -45.18
C LEU A 8 12.88 -9.97 -43.77
N THR A 9 14.12 -10.45 -43.58
CA THR A 9 14.59 -10.94 -42.29
C THR A 9 14.80 -9.79 -41.29
N ALA A 10 15.21 -8.61 -41.76
CA ALA A 10 15.37 -7.43 -40.92
C ALA A 10 14.02 -6.86 -40.44
N ILE A 11 12.98 -6.91 -41.27
CA ILE A 11 11.62 -6.47 -40.89
C ILE A 11 10.99 -7.44 -39.89
N LEU A 12 11.22 -8.75 -40.04
CA LEU A 12 10.72 -9.76 -39.09
C LEU A 12 11.36 -9.62 -37.69
N PHE A 13 12.65 -9.25 -37.61
CA PHE A 13 13.32 -8.97 -36.33
C PHE A 13 12.83 -7.69 -35.65
N LEU A 14 12.42 -6.66 -36.41
CA LEU A 14 11.85 -5.42 -35.87
C LEU A 14 10.42 -5.59 -35.31
N LEU A 15 9.66 -6.57 -35.82
CA LEU A 15 8.31 -6.88 -35.34
C LEU A 15 8.27 -7.85 -34.15
N CYS A 16 9.40 -8.45 -33.78
CA CYS A 16 9.53 -9.36 -32.64
C CYS A 16 10.30 -8.75 -31.46
N ALA A 17 10.52 -7.43 -31.42
CA ALA A 17 11.00 -6.79 -30.21
C ALA A 17 9.99 -7.11 -29.09
N PRO A 18 10.40 -7.84 -28.03
CA PRO A 18 9.48 -8.19 -26.96
C PRO A 18 8.95 -6.86 -26.41
N TYR A 19 7.62 -6.75 -26.37
CA TYR A 19 6.97 -5.63 -25.69
C TYR A 19 7.50 -5.62 -24.26
N THR A 20 8.41 -4.69 -23.95
CA THR A 20 8.93 -4.52 -22.60
C THR A 20 7.76 -4.03 -21.77
N GLN A 21 7.16 -4.95 -21.02
CA GLN A 21 6.08 -4.65 -20.12
C GLN A 21 6.52 -3.53 -19.18
N ALA A 22 5.70 -2.47 -19.09
CA ALA A 22 6.01 -1.32 -18.25
C ALA A 22 6.23 -1.79 -16.81
N GLU A 23 7.39 -1.43 -16.26
CA GLU A 23 7.77 -1.79 -14.89
C GLU A 23 7.04 -0.87 -13.90
N PHE A 24 6.59 -1.44 -12.77
CA PHE A 24 6.13 -0.66 -11.64
C PHE A 24 7.33 0.12 -11.09
N ILE A 25 7.24 1.45 -11.09
CA ILE A 25 8.38 2.29 -10.76
C ILE A 25 8.00 3.34 -9.73
N THR A 26 8.85 3.47 -8.72
CA THR A 26 8.78 4.53 -7.73
C THR A 26 9.49 5.77 -8.26
N LYS A 27 8.80 6.91 -8.25
CA LYS A 27 9.38 8.20 -8.62
C LYS A 27 9.58 9.05 -7.37
N VAL A 28 10.73 9.70 -7.30
CA VAL A 28 11.09 10.56 -6.16
C VAL A 28 11.11 12.01 -6.60
N VAL A 29 10.34 12.85 -5.92
CA VAL A 29 10.17 14.27 -6.18
C VAL A 29 10.71 15.06 -5.00
N TYR A 30 11.61 15.99 -5.27
CA TYR A 30 11.94 17.05 -4.32
C TYR A 30 11.15 18.30 -4.67
N PHE A 31 10.09 18.56 -3.91
CA PHE A 31 9.26 19.75 -4.06
C PHE A 31 9.89 20.89 -3.26
N LYS A 32 10.54 21.82 -3.97
CA LYS A 32 11.30 22.93 -3.39
C LYS A 32 10.46 24.20 -3.39
N SER A 33 9.91 24.57 -2.23
CA SER A 33 9.20 25.84 -2.05
C SER A 33 10.05 27.04 -2.48
N ALA A 34 9.44 28.14 -2.93
CA ALA A 34 10.13 29.25 -3.59
C ALA A 34 11.20 29.94 -2.72
N ASP A 35 11.01 29.94 -1.39
CA ASP A 35 11.89 30.52 -0.39
C ASP A 35 12.99 29.57 0.11
N VAL A 36 12.91 28.28 -0.24
CA VAL A 36 13.90 27.27 0.14
C VAL A 36 15.11 27.39 -0.78
N LYS A 37 16.30 27.56 -0.20
CA LYS A 37 17.55 27.65 -0.97
C LYS A 37 18.32 26.33 -1.01
N THR A 38 18.22 25.54 0.06
CA THR A 38 18.92 24.26 0.24
C THR A 38 18.64 23.30 -0.93
N ASN A 39 19.66 22.54 -1.32
CA ASN A 39 19.51 21.44 -2.26
C ASN A 39 19.70 20.13 -1.49
N LEU A 40 18.63 19.34 -1.39
CA LEU A 40 18.63 18.08 -0.65
C LEU A 40 18.84 16.85 -1.54
N THR A 41 19.13 17.03 -2.83
CA THR A 41 19.19 15.93 -3.82
C THR A 41 20.08 14.77 -3.38
N LEU A 42 21.32 15.04 -2.95
CA LEU A 42 22.24 13.98 -2.53
C LEU A 42 21.76 13.24 -1.29
N LYS A 43 21.24 13.98 -0.29
CA LYS A 43 20.67 13.39 0.93
C LYS A 43 19.47 12.51 0.61
N ILE A 44 18.59 12.97 -0.28
CA ILE A 44 17.42 12.20 -0.72
C ILE A 44 17.85 10.93 -1.46
N GLN A 45 18.83 11.02 -2.36
CA GLN A 45 19.38 9.84 -3.06
C GLN A 45 19.93 8.80 -2.07
N GLU A 46 20.73 9.23 -1.11
CA GLU A 46 21.29 8.37 -0.08
C GLU A 46 20.20 7.68 0.75
N ILE A 47 19.21 8.43 1.22
CA ILE A 47 18.09 7.87 2.00
C ILE A 47 17.31 6.85 1.18
N VAL A 48 17.00 7.14 -0.09
CA VAL A 48 16.27 6.20 -0.96
C VAL A 48 17.09 4.92 -1.20
N GLU A 49 18.40 5.03 -1.45
CA GLU A 49 19.28 3.87 -1.63
C GLU A 49 19.36 3.01 -0.35
N ASN A 50 19.46 3.64 0.81
CA ASN A 50 19.51 2.93 2.09
C ASN A 50 18.17 2.27 2.39
N THR A 51 17.04 2.96 2.21
CA THR A 51 15.71 2.36 2.35
C THR A 51 15.53 1.17 1.41
N GLN A 52 15.93 1.27 0.13
CA GLN A 52 15.89 0.12 -0.79
C GLN A 52 16.72 -1.06 -0.28
N ARG A 53 17.92 -0.80 0.26
CA ARG A 53 18.80 -1.82 0.84
C ARG A 53 18.15 -2.47 2.06
N THR A 54 17.57 -1.69 2.97
CA THR A 54 16.92 -2.17 4.18
C THR A 54 15.72 -3.04 3.87
N TYR A 55 14.85 -2.66 2.92
CA TYR A 55 13.80 -3.57 2.44
C TYR A 55 14.37 -4.89 1.89
N ALA A 56 15.43 -4.83 1.09
CA ALA A 56 16.04 -6.04 0.53
C ALA A 56 16.61 -6.97 1.61
N ASP A 57 17.29 -6.39 2.60
CA ASP A 57 17.89 -7.13 3.72
C ASP A 57 16.80 -7.72 4.63
N GLU A 58 15.72 -6.97 4.87
CA GLU A 58 14.56 -7.43 5.66
C GLU A 58 13.76 -8.54 4.96
N MET A 59 13.61 -8.47 3.63
CA MET A 59 13.05 -9.56 2.83
C MET A 59 13.90 -10.83 2.96
N GLN A 60 15.23 -10.70 2.83
CA GLN A 60 16.15 -11.82 2.98
C GLN A 60 16.13 -12.38 4.41
N ARG A 61 16.11 -11.52 5.44
CA ARG A 61 16.05 -11.90 6.85
C ARG A 61 14.81 -12.73 7.17
N ASN A 62 13.69 -12.44 6.52
CA ASN A 62 12.45 -13.19 6.65
C ASN A 62 12.38 -14.43 5.74
N GLY A 63 13.50 -14.83 5.10
CA GLY A 63 13.59 -16.08 4.32
C GLY A 63 13.09 -15.99 2.88
N PHE A 64 12.89 -14.78 2.36
CA PHE A 64 12.55 -14.55 0.94
C PHE A 64 13.80 -14.23 0.12
N GLU A 65 13.63 -14.10 -1.20
CA GLU A 65 14.68 -13.56 -2.06
C GLU A 65 15.09 -12.15 -1.61
N ARG A 66 16.38 -11.82 -1.73
CA ARG A 66 16.87 -10.46 -1.48
C ARG A 66 16.40 -9.52 -2.60
N LYS A 67 15.20 -8.96 -2.45
CA LYS A 67 14.56 -8.08 -3.43
C LYS A 67 13.95 -6.84 -2.78
N THR A 68 13.78 -5.78 -3.56
CA THR A 68 13.23 -4.50 -3.12
C THR A 68 12.41 -3.87 -4.23
N PHE A 69 11.76 -2.75 -3.95
CA PHE A 69 10.99 -2.01 -4.93
C PHE A 69 11.88 -1.30 -5.95
N SER A 70 11.37 -1.13 -7.17
CA SER A 70 12.08 -0.41 -8.25
C SER A 70 11.93 1.11 -8.10
N VAL A 71 13.02 1.83 -8.35
CA VAL A 71 13.08 3.31 -8.34
C VAL A 71 13.59 3.79 -9.69
N GLU A 72 13.05 4.90 -10.20
CA GLU A 72 13.57 5.54 -11.41
C GLU A 72 15.03 5.97 -11.20
N THR A 73 15.94 5.52 -12.07
CA THR A 73 17.36 5.82 -11.96
C THR A 73 17.88 6.68 -13.12
N HIS A 74 18.95 7.42 -12.85
CA HIS A 74 19.76 8.09 -13.85
C HIS A 74 21.24 7.81 -13.52
N LEU A 75 21.97 7.22 -14.47
CA LEU A 75 23.37 6.82 -14.28
C LEU A 75 23.59 5.87 -13.07
N GLY A 76 22.61 4.97 -12.83
CA GLY A 76 22.68 4.00 -11.73
C GLY A 76 22.37 4.55 -10.34
N LYS A 77 21.96 5.82 -10.24
CA LYS A 77 21.54 6.48 -8.98
C LYS A 77 20.06 6.82 -9.02
N PRO A 78 19.34 6.87 -7.88
CA PRO A 78 17.96 7.34 -7.85
C PRO A 78 17.84 8.71 -8.51
N LYS A 79 16.91 8.85 -9.44
CA LYS A 79 16.63 10.10 -10.13
C LYS A 79 15.67 10.92 -9.28
N ILE A 80 16.14 12.10 -8.84
CA ILE A 80 15.32 13.04 -8.08
C ILE A 80 14.76 14.09 -9.02
N HIS A 81 13.44 14.14 -9.13
CA HIS A 81 12.76 15.17 -9.91
C HIS A 81 12.60 16.42 -9.03
N ILE A 82 13.34 17.48 -9.35
CA ILE A 82 13.21 18.75 -8.63
C ILE A 82 12.05 19.54 -9.22
N VAL A 83 11.06 19.88 -8.41
CA VAL A 83 9.94 20.75 -8.78
C VAL A 83 10.04 22.01 -7.93
N ASN A 84 10.21 23.16 -8.59
CA ASN A 84 10.24 24.45 -7.91
C ASN A 84 8.79 24.92 -7.69
N GLY A 85 8.38 24.94 -6.43
CA GLY A 85 7.09 25.47 -6.00
C GLY A 85 7.00 26.97 -6.29
N ARG A 86 5.80 27.43 -6.62
CA ARG A 86 5.51 28.84 -6.96
C ARG A 86 5.35 29.73 -5.73
N LYS A 87 5.07 29.14 -4.57
CA LYS A 87 4.79 29.85 -3.32
C LYS A 87 5.89 29.58 -2.27
N ASN A 88 5.88 30.37 -1.21
CA ASN A 88 6.74 30.10 -0.05
C ASN A 88 6.26 28.87 0.73
N ALA A 89 7.12 28.32 1.58
CA ALA A 89 6.85 27.08 2.31
C ALA A 89 5.58 27.16 3.18
N ALA A 90 5.35 28.31 3.83
CA ALA A 90 4.15 28.55 4.63
C ALA A 90 2.83 28.33 3.87
N SER A 91 2.83 28.59 2.55
CA SER A 91 1.65 28.37 1.71
C SER A 91 1.32 26.89 1.47
N TYR A 92 2.28 25.99 1.71
CA TYR A 92 2.12 24.54 1.56
C TYR A 92 1.84 23.82 2.88
N LEU A 93 1.84 24.53 4.03
CA LEU A 93 1.61 23.90 5.33
C LEU A 93 0.21 23.31 5.46
N ARG A 94 -0.83 23.95 4.92
CA ARG A 94 -2.21 23.44 4.92
C ARG A 94 -2.49 22.72 3.61
N ASN A 95 -3.16 21.57 3.65
CA ASN A 95 -3.47 20.78 2.46
C ASN A 95 -2.21 20.50 1.62
N THR A 96 -1.11 20.12 2.27
CA THR A 96 0.21 20.00 1.62
C THR A 96 0.17 19.08 0.41
N TYR A 97 -0.54 17.94 0.52
CA TYR A 97 -0.69 17.01 -0.58
C TYR A 97 -1.32 17.68 -1.81
N GLU A 98 -2.49 18.29 -1.66
CA GLU A 98 -3.19 18.92 -2.79
C GLU A 98 -2.41 20.11 -3.36
N ASN A 99 -1.83 20.93 -2.50
CA ASN A 99 -1.09 22.11 -2.96
C ASN A 99 0.19 21.75 -3.72
N THR A 100 0.92 20.72 -3.28
CA THR A 100 2.11 20.26 -4.01
C THR A 100 1.73 19.48 -5.26
N ARG A 101 0.76 18.55 -5.19
CA ARG A 101 0.24 17.77 -6.33
C ARG A 101 -0.21 18.64 -7.50
N ASN A 102 -0.91 19.75 -7.23
CA ASN A 102 -1.41 20.65 -8.26
C ASN A 102 -0.30 21.40 -9.02
N GLU A 103 0.91 21.45 -8.47
CA GLU A 103 2.07 22.06 -9.10
C GLU A 103 3.02 21.02 -9.73
N LEU A 104 2.79 19.72 -9.51
CA LEU A 104 3.57 18.67 -10.16
C LEU A 104 3.30 18.64 -11.68
N PRO A 105 4.33 18.42 -12.52
CA PRO A 105 4.13 18.23 -13.94
C PRO A 105 3.34 16.95 -14.23
N ASN A 106 2.62 16.91 -15.34
CA ASN A 106 1.71 15.81 -15.71
C ASN A 106 2.32 14.40 -15.69
N PHE A 107 3.65 14.26 -15.85
CA PHE A 107 4.33 12.95 -15.80
C PHE A 107 4.68 12.48 -14.38
N LEU A 108 4.48 13.35 -13.38
CA LEU A 108 4.61 13.13 -11.94
C LEU A 108 3.25 13.25 -11.23
N ARG A 109 2.16 13.15 -11.97
CA ARG A 109 0.80 13.17 -11.44
C ARG A 109 0.10 11.86 -11.75
N GLN A 110 -0.50 11.25 -10.74
CA GLN A 110 -1.24 9.98 -10.87
C GLN A 110 -2.63 10.14 -11.49
N ASP A 111 -3.18 11.34 -11.51
CA ASP A 111 -4.52 11.65 -11.99
C ASP A 111 -4.57 12.14 -13.45
N THR A 112 -3.41 12.25 -14.11
CA THR A 112 -3.35 12.83 -15.44
C THR A 112 -3.26 11.75 -16.52
N PRO A 113 -4.21 11.69 -17.48
CA PRO A 113 -4.16 10.75 -18.59
C PRO A 113 -2.80 10.73 -19.33
N PRO A 114 -2.41 9.58 -19.93
CA PRO A 114 -3.11 8.30 -19.86
C PRO A 114 -3.08 7.72 -18.44
N PHE A 115 -4.10 6.92 -18.12
CA PHE A 115 -4.26 6.29 -16.81
C PHE A 115 -3.23 5.16 -16.57
N ASP A 116 -2.29 4.94 -17.49
CA ASP A 116 -1.15 4.03 -17.35
C ASP A 116 -0.16 4.45 -16.24
N LYS A 117 -0.25 5.71 -15.78
CA LYS A 117 0.51 6.23 -14.62
C LYS A 117 -0.09 5.85 -13.27
N GLN A 118 -1.21 5.14 -13.26
CA GLN A 118 -1.84 4.66 -12.04
C GLN A 118 -1.05 3.51 -11.39
N ASP A 119 0.05 3.07 -12.04
CA ASP A 119 0.96 1.99 -11.66
C ASP A 119 2.23 2.45 -10.89
N MET A 120 2.21 3.65 -10.30
CA MET A 120 3.41 4.29 -9.73
C MET A 120 3.21 4.71 -8.28
N ILE A 121 4.27 4.54 -7.47
CA ILE A 121 4.40 5.23 -6.20
C ILE A 121 5.14 6.54 -6.43
N ILE A 122 4.59 7.63 -5.88
CA ILE A 122 5.23 8.94 -5.92
C ILE A 122 5.65 9.33 -4.50
N VAL A 123 6.95 9.45 -4.29
CA VAL A 123 7.55 9.94 -3.05
C VAL A 123 7.82 11.43 -3.21
N THR A 124 7.07 12.27 -2.52
CA THR A 124 7.21 13.73 -2.55
C THR A 124 7.81 14.23 -1.25
N ILE A 125 9.00 14.82 -1.34
CA ILE A 125 9.73 15.39 -0.21
C ILE A 125 9.61 16.91 -0.32
N VAL A 126 8.97 17.53 0.66
CA VAL A 126 8.59 18.95 0.62
C VAL A 126 9.58 19.77 1.44
N GLY A 127 10.37 20.61 0.76
CA GLY A 127 11.33 21.50 1.41
C GLY A 127 10.66 22.71 2.07
N GLY A 128 11.19 23.14 3.23
CA GLY A 128 10.80 24.38 3.89
C GLY A 128 9.69 24.25 4.92
N ILE A 129 9.16 23.03 5.13
CA ILE A 129 8.14 22.73 6.12
C ILE A 129 8.63 21.64 7.07
N ASP A 130 8.27 21.77 8.34
CA ASP A 130 8.53 20.82 9.42
C ASP A 130 7.45 19.74 9.51
N CYS A 131 6.19 20.11 9.22
CA CYS A 131 5.04 19.22 9.22
C CYS A 131 4.16 19.43 7.98
N ILE A 132 3.50 18.35 7.60
CA ILE A 132 2.37 18.24 6.68
C ILE A 132 1.11 18.43 7.50
N ASN A 133 0.26 19.41 7.16
CA ASN A 133 -1.10 19.43 7.72
C ASN A 133 -2.09 18.88 6.69
N GLY A 134 -2.87 17.90 7.15
CA GLY A 134 -4.04 17.43 6.44
C GLY A 134 -5.13 18.50 6.34
N ARG A 135 -6.27 18.12 5.77
CA ARG A 135 -7.44 18.99 5.64
C ARG A 135 -7.98 19.48 6.99
N ASP A 136 -7.79 18.69 8.05
CA ASP A 136 -8.40 18.89 9.37
C ASP A 136 -7.41 19.37 10.45
N ALA A 137 -6.29 19.96 10.05
CA ALA A 137 -5.30 20.61 10.93
C ALA A 137 -4.51 19.71 11.90
N SER A 138 -4.59 18.38 11.78
CA SER A 138 -3.60 17.47 12.38
C SER A 138 -2.27 17.59 11.62
N ALA A 139 -1.20 17.88 12.37
CA ALA A 139 0.15 18.03 11.86
C ALA A 139 0.86 16.67 11.94
N PHE A 140 1.21 16.11 10.78
CA PHE A 140 2.05 14.92 10.67
C PHE A 140 3.37 15.29 10.00
N CYS A 141 4.45 14.63 10.37
CA CYS A 141 5.75 14.89 9.75
C CYS A 141 5.91 14.21 8.38
N ALA A 142 5.17 13.12 8.19
CA ALA A 142 5.22 12.28 7.01
C ALA A 142 3.85 11.56 6.88
N TRP A 143 3.55 11.09 5.67
CA TRP A 143 2.32 10.36 5.36
C TRP A 143 2.49 9.50 4.12
N GLY A 144 2.21 8.21 4.25
CA GLY A 144 2.16 7.24 3.18
C GLY A 144 0.76 6.66 3.00
N VAL A 145 0.38 6.38 1.76
CA VAL A 145 -0.87 5.67 1.44
C VAL A 145 -0.70 4.85 0.17
N GLY A 146 -1.11 3.59 0.23
CA GLY A 146 -1.24 2.71 -0.92
C GLY A 146 -2.67 2.76 -1.47
N TYR A 147 -2.83 2.53 -2.76
CA TYR A 147 -4.14 2.43 -3.38
C TYR A 147 -4.50 0.96 -3.60
N PRO A 148 -5.31 0.35 -2.70
CA PRO A 148 -5.94 -0.93 -3.03
C PRO A 148 -6.77 -0.77 -4.29
N HIS A 149 -6.97 -1.88 -5.01
CA HIS A 149 -7.61 -1.86 -6.33
C HIS A 149 -9.12 -1.58 -6.23
N HIS A 150 -9.48 -0.33 -5.92
CA HIS A 150 -10.84 0.18 -5.96
C HIS A 150 -11.10 1.06 -7.18
N SER A 151 -10.15 1.15 -8.12
CA SER A 151 -10.29 2.00 -9.33
C SER A 151 -9.36 1.64 -10.50
N LEU A 152 -8.90 0.39 -10.65
CA LEU A 152 -7.87 0.01 -11.65
C LEU A 152 -6.50 0.69 -11.42
N ARG A 153 -6.21 1.08 -10.17
CA ARG A 153 -4.97 1.79 -9.78
C ARG A 153 -4.06 0.89 -8.96
N TYR A 154 -2.76 0.98 -9.22
CA TYR A 154 -1.68 0.29 -8.52
C TYR A 154 -0.61 1.30 -8.12
N GLY A 155 -0.72 1.92 -6.96
CA GLY A 155 0.35 2.81 -6.56
C GLY A 155 0.14 3.31 -5.18
N GLY A 156 0.67 4.49 -4.94
CA GLY A 156 0.59 5.13 -3.65
C GLY A 156 1.25 6.47 -3.67
N ASN A 157 1.04 7.24 -2.62
CA ASN A 157 1.77 8.46 -2.38
C ASN A 157 2.52 8.33 -1.07
N VAL A 158 3.72 8.88 -1.06
CA VAL A 158 4.46 9.18 0.17
C VAL A 158 4.74 10.66 0.15
N LEU A 159 4.47 11.33 1.26
CA LEU A 159 4.71 12.74 1.47
C LEU A 159 5.55 12.89 2.73
N ILE A 160 6.70 13.57 2.63
CA ILE A 160 7.61 13.76 3.77
C ILE A 160 7.97 15.25 3.86
N ALA A 161 7.76 15.85 5.04
CA ALA A 161 8.30 17.16 5.36
C ALA A 161 9.82 17.06 5.47
N ALA A 162 10.56 17.86 4.70
CA ALA A 162 12.02 17.72 4.65
C ALA A 162 12.74 18.34 5.86
N ASP A 163 12.09 19.32 6.51
CA ASP A 163 12.68 20.02 7.65
C ASP A 163 12.32 19.30 8.96
N SER A 164 12.95 19.69 10.08
CA SER A 164 12.80 19.09 11.42
C SER A 164 13.36 17.67 11.65
N GLY A 165 14.16 17.13 10.72
CA GLY A 165 14.84 15.84 10.90
C GLY A 165 14.03 14.61 10.48
N ASN A 166 12.81 14.82 9.96
CA ASN A 166 11.94 13.76 9.45
C ASN A 166 12.48 13.12 8.16
N LEU A 167 13.32 13.84 7.40
CA LEU A 167 14.01 13.27 6.25
C LEU A 167 15.16 12.36 6.72
N ASN A 168 14.79 11.12 7.05
CA ASN A 168 15.68 10.02 7.41
C ASN A 168 15.14 8.69 6.85
N GLU A 169 15.94 7.64 6.97
CA GLU A 169 15.65 6.32 6.42
C GLU A 169 14.44 5.64 7.08
N ASP A 170 14.33 5.69 8.40
CA ASP A 170 13.26 5.01 9.14
C ASP A 170 11.88 5.57 8.78
N VAL A 171 11.78 6.90 8.66
CA VAL A 171 10.54 7.57 8.23
C VAL A 171 10.20 7.18 6.79
N LEU A 172 11.17 7.22 5.86
CA LEU A 172 10.88 6.83 4.48
C LEU A 172 10.49 5.34 4.39
N PHE A 173 11.17 4.46 5.12
CA PHE A 173 10.82 3.05 5.20
C PHE A 173 9.39 2.86 5.71
N HIS A 174 9.03 3.54 6.80
CA HIS A 174 7.69 3.47 7.37
C HIS A 174 6.60 3.89 6.35
N GLU A 175 6.73 5.09 5.78
CA GLU A 175 5.70 5.62 4.87
C GLU A 175 5.62 4.84 3.55
N MET A 176 6.77 4.35 3.05
CA MET A 176 6.78 3.44 1.89
C MET A 176 6.02 2.15 2.21
N GLY A 177 6.10 1.66 3.45
CA GLY A 177 5.31 0.51 3.91
C GLY A 177 3.82 0.75 3.69
N HIS A 178 3.31 1.90 4.10
CA HIS A 178 1.92 2.28 3.82
C HIS A 178 1.61 2.37 2.33
N ALA A 179 2.51 2.92 1.52
CA ALA A 179 2.36 2.95 0.06
C ALA A 179 2.34 1.55 -0.58
N PHE A 180 2.86 0.52 0.10
CA PHE A 180 2.80 -0.88 -0.31
C PHE A 180 1.64 -1.67 0.33
N GLY A 181 0.71 -1.01 1.03
CA GLY A 181 -0.39 -1.68 1.72
C GLY A 181 0.01 -2.37 3.03
N LEU A 182 1.11 -1.94 3.65
CA LEU A 182 1.43 -2.33 5.03
C LEU A 182 0.80 -1.35 6.01
N TYR A 183 0.52 -1.83 7.21
CA TYR A 183 -0.26 -1.12 8.23
C TYR A 183 0.49 -1.13 9.56
N HIS A 184 0.07 -0.28 10.48
CA HIS A 184 0.68 -0.22 11.80
C HIS A 184 0.49 -1.54 12.55
N LYS A 185 1.36 -1.75 13.53
CA LYS A 185 1.22 -2.83 14.50
C LYS A 185 0.99 -2.25 15.88
N PRO A 186 0.22 -2.93 16.76
CA PRO A 186 -0.09 -2.40 18.10
C PRO A 186 1.12 -2.03 18.95
N SER A 187 2.29 -2.62 18.68
CA SER A 187 3.51 -2.46 19.47
C SER A 187 4.52 -1.44 18.91
N ASN A 188 4.36 -0.95 17.68
CA ASN A 188 5.36 -0.06 17.07
C ASN A 188 4.79 0.77 15.90
N PHE A 189 4.78 2.09 16.08
CA PHE A 189 4.34 3.05 15.05
C PHE A 189 5.45 3.41 14.06
N LEU A 190 6.72 3.11 14.33
CA LEU A 190 7.83 3.35 13.39
C LEU A 190 8.69 2.08 13.26
N PRO A 191 8.16 1.00 12.64
CA PRO A 191 8.96 -0.17 12.35
C PRO A 191 10.08 0.18 11.37
N SER A 192 11.33 -0.05 11.79
CA SER A 192 12.50 -0.13 10.91
C SER A 192 12.78 -1.56 10.44
N THR A 193 11.85 -2.48 10.70
CA THR A 193 11.97 -3.91 10.37
C THR A 193 10.64 -4.48 9.88
N LEU A 194 10.71 -5.47 8.99
CA LEU A 194 9.54 -6.24 8.52
C LEU A 194 9.31 -7.47 9.39
N GLU A 195 8.07 -7.71 9.77
CA GLU A 195 7.60 -8.99 10.26
C GLU A 195 7.33 -9.96 9.10
N MET A 196 7.25 -11.25 9.42
CA MET A 196 7.06 -12.30 8.40
C MET A 196 5.81 -12.09 7.54
N TYR A 197 4.71 -11.61 8.12
CA TYR A 197 3.48 -11.37 7.35
C TYR A 197 3.60 -10.16 6.41
N GLU A 198 4.38 -9.14 6.78
CA GLU A 198 4.66 -7.96 5.95
C GLU A 198 5.59 -8.35 4.81
N ALA A 199 6.68 -9.06 5.11
CA ALA A 199 7.59 -9.59 4.09
C ALA A 199 6.88 -10.52 3.11
N ARG A 200 5.96 -11.36 3.60
CA ARG A 200 5.14 -12.22 2.74
C ARG A 200 4.18 -11.44 1.85
N TRP A 201 3.61 -10.33 2.34
CA TRP A 201 2.79 -9.43 1.53
C TRP A 201 3.63 -8.81 0.41
N LEU A 202 4.78 -8.24 0.77
CA LEU A 202 5.71 -7.64 -0.18
C LEU A 202 6.29 -8.66 -1.18
N ASP A 203 6.40 -9.94 -0.80
CA ASP A 203 6.85 -10.99 -1.72
C ASP A 203 5.98 -11.08 -2.98
N LYS A 204 4.68 -10.79 -2.88
CA LYS A 204 3.76 -10.78 -4.04
C LYS A 204 3.37 -9.39 -4.49
N HIS A 205 3.60 -8.35 -3.68
CA HIS A 205 3.27 -6.98 -4.03
C HIS A 205 3.95 -6.56 -5.36
N TYR A 206 3.18 -5.91 -6.23
CA TYR A 206 3.59 -5.62 -7.59
C TYR A 206 4.80 -4.67 -7.69
N GLN A 207 5.05 -3.82 -6.70
CA GLN A 207 6.25 -2.96 -6.68
C GLN A 207 7.56 -3.74 -6.45
N PHE A 208 7.48 -4.95 -5.91
CA PHE A 208 8.63 -5.82 -5.62
C PHE A 208 8.81 -6.92 -6.68
N ASN A 209 7.93 -6.97 -7.69
CA ASN A 209 7.89 -8.03 -8.67
C ASN A 209 7.65 -7.48 -10.08
N LYS A 210 7.96 -8.29 -11.09
CA LYS A 210 7.62 -7.92 -12.47
C LYS A 210 6.11 -7.93 -12.66
N ARG A 211 5.62 -6.97 -13.44
CA ARG A 211 4.22 -6.88 -13.80
C ARG A 211 3.75 -8.19 -14.42
N GLN A 212 2.59 -8.66 -13.98
CA GLN A 212 1.93 -9.84 -14.53
C GLN A 212 0.89 -9.38 -15.56
N ASN A 213 0.71 -10.15 -16.64
CA ASN A 213 -0.29 -9.83 -17.67
C ASN A 213 -1.69 -10.32 -17.30
N ASN A 214 -1.81 -11.20 -16.30
CA ASN A 214 -3.08 -11.80 -15.90
C ASN A 214 -3.69 -11.02 -14.75
N PHE A 215 -4.49 -10.03 -15.10
CA PHE A 215 -5.19 -9.25 -14.11
C PHE A 215 -6.56 -9.84 -13.78
N SER A 216 -6.71 -10.32 -12.56
CA SER A 216 -8.00 -10.66 -11.97
C SER A 216 -7.94 -10.41 -10.49
N LEU A 217 -8.92 -9.68 -9.98
CA LEU A 217 -9.02 -9.46 -8.54
C LEU A 217 -9.49 -10.71 -7.81
N PRO A 218 -8.98 -10.96 -6.60
CA PRO A 218 -9.65 -11.83 -5.65
C PRO A 218 -10.93 -11.16 -5.14
N GLU A 219 -11.83 -11.94 -4.55
CA GLU A 219 -13.12 -11.48 -4.05
C GLU A 219 -13.44 -12.13 -2.70
N PHE A 220 -13.95 -11.32 -1.76
CA PHE A 220 -14.62 -11.84 -0.56
C PHE A 220 -16.07 -12.19 -0.90
N VAL A 221 -16.41 -13.47 -0.79
CA VAL A 221 -17.78 -13.96 -0.94
C VAL A 221 -18.61 -13.43 0.23
N ASN A 222 -19.86 -13.03 -0.03
CA ASN A 222 -20.78 -12.47 0.98
C ASN A 222 -21.31 -13.53 1.99
N ASP A 223 -20.49 -14.53 2.31
CA ASP A 223 -20.74 -15.54 3.31
C ASP A 223 -19.68 -15.42 4.40
N HIS A 224 -20.12 -14.95 5.56
CA HIS A 224 -19.27 -14.70 6.71
C HIS A 224 -19.96 -15.16 7.98
N LYS A 225 -19.15 -15.64 8.92
CA LYS A 225 -19.61 -16.09 10.22
C LYS A 225 -18.71 -15.53 11.30
N ILE A 226 -19.30 -14.79 12.24
CA ILE A 226 -18.61 -14.38 13.45
C ILE A 226 -18.94 -15.37 14.55
N ILE A 227 -17.90 -15.88 15.20
CA ILE A 227 -17.97 -16.80 16.32
C ILE A 227 -17.27 -16.10 17.48
N ALA A 228 -18.03 -15.72 18.51
CA ALA A 228 -17.42 -15.29 19.76
C ALA A 228 -16.75 -16.51 20.41
N LEU A 229 -15.49 -16.36 20.82
CA LEU A 229 -14.75 -17.40 21.53
C LEU A 229 -14.69 -17.07 23.02
N GLU A 230 -14.37 -18.08 23.83
CA GLU A 230 -14.08 -17.90 25.24
C GLU A 230 -12.89 -16.94 25.45
N ASN A 231 -12.84 -16.30 26.61
CA ASN A 231 -11.75 -15.38 27.03
C ASN A 231 -11.61 -14.10 26.21
N GLY A 232 -12.71 -13.57 25.68
CA GLY A 232 -12.72 -12.27 25.00
C GLY A 232 -12.04 -12.26 23.62
N LYS A 233 -11.81 -13.44 23.03
CA LYS A 233 -11.38 -13.58 21.64
C LYS A 233 -12.59 -13.65 20.71
N VAL A 234 -12.42 -13.16 19.49
CA VAL A 234 -13.41 -13.20 18.42
C VAL A 234 -12.78 -13.90 17.24
N LYS A 235 -13.55 -14.79 16.61
CA LYS A 235 -13.17 -15.47 15.38
C LYS A 235 -14.10 -15.07 14.26
N LEU A 236 -13.56 -14.47 13.21
CA LEU A 236 -14.28 -14.12 12.00
C LEU A 236 -13.86 -15.08 10.89
N LYS A 237 -14.84 -15.77 10.31
CA LYS A 237 -14.66 -16.60 9.12
C LYS A 237 -15.28 -15.92 7.92
N ILE A 238 -14.54 -15.79 6.84
CA ILE A 238 -15.00 -15.19 5.58
C ILE A 238 -14.54 -16.09 4.43
N ASN A 239 -15.45 -16.45 3.52
CA ASN A 239 -15.08 -17.18 2.32
C ASN A 239 -14.51 -16.23 1.27
N ALA A 240 -13.49 -16.69 0.56
CA ALA A 240 -12.83 -15.93 -0.50
C ALA A 240 -12.59 -16.79 -1.73
N ILE A 241 -12.66 -16.16 -2.89
CA ILE A 241 -12.42 -16.77 -4.19
C ILE A 241 -11.49 -15.89 -5.02
N ALA A 242 -10.76 -16.49 -5.96
CA ALA A 242 -9.95 -15.78 -6.94
C ALA A 242 -9.75 -16.63 -8.20
N ASN A 243 -9.51 -15.97 -9.34
CA ASN A 243 -9.10 -16.66 -10.56
C ASN A 243 -7.66 -17.16 -10.49
N ASN A 244 -6.84 -16.51 -9.65
CA ASN A 244 -5.49 -16.97 -9.30
C ASN A 244 -5.52 -17.60 -7.91
N VAL A 245 -4.39 -18.19 -7.52
CA VAL A 245 -4.22 -18.76 -6.19
C VAL A 245 -4.24 -17.64 -5.15
N LEU A 246 -5.06 -17.78 -4.10
CA LEU A 246 -5.06 -16.88 -2.94
C LEU A 246 -3.73 -17.01 -2.19
N HIS A 247 -3.22 -15.89 -1.69
CA HIS A 247 -1.90 -15.82 -1.04
C HIS A 247 -2.00 -15.42 0.44
N GLN A 248 -2.59 -14.26 0.71
CA GLN A 248 -2.67 -13.70 2.06
C GLN A 248 -3.92 -12.84 2.23
N ALA A 249 -4.44 -12.80 3.46
CA ALA A 249 -5.41 -11.79 3.88
C ALA A 249 -5.00 -11.15 5.21
N MET A 250 -5.38 -9.89 5.38
CA MET A 250 -5.13 -9.10 6.59
C MET A 250 -6.44 -8.48 7.05
N LEU A 251 -6.66 -8.44 8.36
CA LEU A 251 -7.76 -7.71 8.99
C LEU A 251 -7.16 -6.52 9.73
N VAL A 252 -7.68 -5.33 9.42
CA VAL A 252 -7.17 -4.04 9.88
C VAL A 252 -8.30 -3.27 10.57
N ASN A 253 -7.99 -2.57 11.66
CA ASN A 253 -8.97 -1.74 12.38
C ASN A 253 -8.95 -0.28 11.89
N SER A 254 -9.80 0.56 12.50
CA SER A 254 -9.90 1.99 12.16
C SER A 254 -8.63 2.79 12.38
N ASP A 255 -7.75 2.32 13.26
CA ASP A 255 -6.49 2.97 13.62
C ASP A 255 -5.34 2.47 12.73
N LEU A 256 -5.67 1.80 11.62
CA LEU A 256 -4.73 1.19 10.69
C LEU A 256 -3.82 0.16 11.36
N LEU A 257 -4.31 -0.55 12.38
CA LEU A 257 -3.58 -1.62 13.04
C LEU A 257 -3.96 -2.98 12.45
N VAL A 258 -2.97 -3.79 12.05
CA VAL A 258 -3.21 -5.20 11.71
C VAL A 258 -3.56 -5.96 12.98
N VAL A 259 -4.81 -6.41 13.07
CA VAL A 259 -5.30 -7.19 14.23
C VAL A 259 -5.21 -8.69 13.99
N SER A 260 -5.19 -9.12 12.73
CA SER A 260 -5.07 -10.53 12.37
C SER A 260 -4.58 -10.68 10.92
N SER A 261 -3.80 -11.72 10.65
CA SER A 261 -3.40 -12.10 9.30
C SER A 261 -3.63 -13.59 9.08
N HIS A 262 -3.93 -13.97 7.84
CA HIS A 262 -4.19 -15.34 7.44
C HIS A 262 -3.42 -15.66 6.16
N PHE A 263 -2.75 -16.80 6.15
CA PHE A 263 -1.98 -17.27 5.00
C PHE A 263 -2.69 -18.45 4.34
N MET A 264 -2.88 -18.36 3.02
CA MET A 264 -3.56 -19.41 2.26
C MET A 264 -2.58 -20.48 1.80
N GLN A 265 -3.09 -21.70 1.60
CA GLN A 265 -2.29 -22.88 1.23
C GLN A 265 -2.32 -23.19 -0.26
N GLY A 266 -2.38 -22.16 -1.11
CA GLY A 266 -2.24 -22.36 -2.54
C GLY A 266 -3.54 -22.75 -3.27
N LYS A 267 -4.71 -22.32 -2.76
CA LYS A 267 -6.02 -22.59 -3.37
C LYS A 267 -6.63 -21.34 -3.98
N ASN A 268 -7.49 -21.53 -4.98
CA ASN A 268 -8.28 -20.44 -5.59
C ASN A 268 -9.53 -20.09 -4.78
N GLU A 269 -9.92 -20.96 -3.83
CA GLU A 269 -11.01 -20.76 -2.89
C GLU A 269 -10.54 -21.18 -1.49
N ASP A 270 -10.81 -20.36 -0.47
CA ASP A 270 -10.45 -20.65 0.91
C ASP A 270 -11.42 -20.00 1.91
N THR A 271 -11.50 -20.57 3.11
CA THR A 271 -12.19 -19.95 4.25
C THR A 271 -11.16 -19.27 5.14
N ILE A 272 -11.10 -17.95 5.02
CA ILE A 272 -10.22 -17.10 5.80
C ILE A 272 -10.70 -17.11 7.25
N SER A 273 -9.78 -17.30 8.18
CA SER A 273 -10.06 -17.32 9.61
C SER A 273 -9.22 -16.27 10.32
N PHE A 274 -9.83 -15.16 10.70
CA PHE A 274 -9.22 -14.12 11.54
C PHE A 274 -9.55 -14.38 13.00
N GLU A 275 -8.54 -14.28 13.85
CA GLU A 275 -8.68 -14.32 15.31
C GLU A 275 -8.07 -13.05 15.90
N PHE A 276 -8.85 -12.35 16.74
CA PHE A 276 -8.47 -11.08 17.35
C PHE A 276 -9.20 -10.90 18.70
N ARG A 277 -8.78 -9.94 19.51
CA ARG A 277 -9.39 -9.60 20.79
C ARG A 277 -10.61 -8.72 20.57
N ARG A 278 -11.60 -8.87 21.46
CA ARG A 278 -12.78 -8.00 21.48
C ARG A 278 -12.42 -6.52 21.61
N SER A 279 -11.35 -6.18 22.33
CA SER A 279 -10.86 -4.80 22.50
C SER A 279 -10.27 -4.19 21.23
N GLU A 280 -9.96 -5.01 20.23
CA GLU A 280 -9.40 -4.56 18.95
C GLU A 280 -10.49 -4.26 17.90
N VAL A 281 -11.75 -4.56 18.23
CA VAL A 281 -12.89 -4.27 17.36
C VAL A 281 -13.22 -2.79 17.39
N SER A 282 -13.30 -2.22 16.18
CA SER A 282 -13.76 -0.86 15.94
C SER A 282 -15.00 -0.90 15.04
N ASN A 283 -15.71 0.23 14.95
CA ASN A 283 -16.89 0.33 14.08
C ASN A 283 -16.54 0.20 12.59
N ASN A 284 -15.29 0.53 12.23
CA ASN A 284 -14.77 0.53 10.87
C ASN A 284 -13.55 -0.39 10.84
N MET A 285 -13.77 -1.63 10.43
CA MET A 285 -12.68 -2.55 10.12
C MET A 285 -12.68 -2.79 8.62
N PHE A 286 -11.54 -3.14 8.06
CA PHE A 286 -11.47 -3.60 6.68
C PHE A 286 -10.56 -4.81 6.59
N ALA A 287 -10.79 -5.66 5.61
CA ALA A 287 -9.87 -6.75 5.30
C ALA A 287 -9.30 -6.56 3.90
N GLU A 288 -8.03 -6.84 3.77
CA GLU A 288 -7.35 -6.94 2.49
C GLU A 288 -7.14 -8.40 2.11
N LEU A 289 -7.23 -8.69 0.81
CA LEU A 289 -7.05 -10.02 0.25
C LEU A 289 -6.18 -9.93 -0.99
N MET A 290 -5.09 -10.70 -1.02
CA MET A 290 -4.12 -10.73 -2.11
C MET A 290 -4.00 -12.13 -2.71
N ASP A 291 -3.86 -12.19 -4.03
CA ASP A 291 -3.51 -13.40 -4.78
C ASP A 291 -2.00 -13.54 -5.02
N THR A 292 -1.56 -14.68 -5.57
CA THR A 292 -0.13 -14.94 -5.84
C THR A 292 0.48 -14.07 -6.94
N ASN A 293 -0.34 -13.33 -7.68
CA ASN A 293 0.13 -12.39 -8.71
C ASN A 293 0.25 -10.96 -8.17
N GLY A 294 -0.06 -10.74 -6.89
CA GLY A 294 -0.03 -9.41 -6.27
C GLY A 294 -1.27 -8.58 -6.52
N ASN A 295 -2.34 -9.17 -7.08
CA ASN A 295 -3.62 -8.49 -7.20
C ASN A 295 -4.30 -8.53 -5.83
N TYR A 296 -4.71 -7.38 -5.33
CA TYR A 296 -5.39 -7.32 -4.04
C TYR A 296 -6.55 -6.34 -4.01
N ILE A 297 -7.51 -6.64 -3.14
CA ILE A 297 -8.66 -5.79 -2.83
C ILE A 297 -8.67 -5.47 -1.34
N ALA A 298 -9.30 -4.36 -0.98
CA ALA A 298 -9.73 -4.06 0.38
C ALA A 298 -11.26 -4.15 0.44
N LYS A 299 -11.85 -4.55 1.57
CA LYS A 299 -13.30 -4.50 1.76
C LYS A 299 -13.61 -4.05 3.17
N ASP A 300 -14.50 -3.08 3.31
CA ASP A 300 -14.95 -2.60 4.61
C ASP A 300 -15.95 -3.57 5.25
N PHE A 301 -15.86 -3.64 6.56
CA PHE A 301 -16.62 -4.52 7.42
C PHE A 301 -17.09 -3.75 8.66
N THR A 302 -18.40 -3.75 8.89
CA THR A 302 -18.94 -3.37 10.20
C THR A 302 -19.12 -4.62 11.04
N ILE A 303 -18.31 -4.77 12.09
CA ILE A 303 -18.41 -5.89 13.04
C ILE A 303 -19.21 -5.43 14.26
N LYS A 304 -20.44 -5.95 14.42
CA LYS A 304 -21.25 -5.71 15.62
C LYS A 304 -21.15 -6.89 16.57
N LEU A 305 -20.49 -6.70 17.71
CA LEU A 305 -20.38 -7.72 18.75
C LEU A 305 -21.53 -7.59 19.78
N PRO A 306 -22.04 -8.70 20.35
CA PRO A 306 -23.12 -8.66 21.32
C PRO A 306 -22.64 -8.02 22.62
N ASN A 307 -23.48 -7.20 23.28
CA ASN A 307 -23.09 -6.41 24.47
C ASN A 307 -22.61 -7.23 25.68
N ARG A 308 -22.99 -8.52 25.78
CA ARG A 308 -22.49 -9.44 26.80
C ARG A 308 -21.76 -10.60 26.13
N LEU A 309 -20.65 -11.02 26.73
CA LEU A 309 -20.07 -12.34 26.46
C LEU A 309 -21.18 -13.34 26.83
N GLN A 310 -21.73 -14.06 25.86
CA GLN A 310 -22.56 -15.23 26.17
C GLN A 310 -21.63 -16.23 26.85
N THR A 311 -21.69 -16.29 28.17
CA THR A 311 -20.83 -17.15 28.99
C THR A 311 -21.22 -18.61 28.90
N GLU A 312 -22.33 -18.94 28.25
CA GLU A 312 -22.80 -20.31 28.03
C GLU A 312 -23.33 -20.43 26.60
N PHE A 313 -22.85 -21.46 25.91
CA PHE A 313 -23.35 -21.89 24.61
C PHE A 313 -24.79 -22.40 24.84
N ASP A 314 -25.79 -21.53 24.67
CA ASP A 314 -27.18 -21.95 24.67
C ASP A 314 -27.55 -22.42 23.25
N PRO A 315 -27.69 -23.73 23.01
CA PRO A 315 -28.00 -24.27 21.67
C PRO A 315 -29.39 -23.86 21.17
N LEU A 316 -30.22 -23.19 21.98
CA LEU A 316 -31.54 -22.69 21.59
C LEU A 316 -31.55 -21.26 21.04
N ILE A 317 -30.43 -20.53 21.10
CA ILE A 317 -30.30 -19.19 20.51
C ILE A 317 -29.85 -19.28 19.04
N ALA A 318 -30.57 -20.08 18.25
CA ALA A 318 -30.46 -20.04 16.78
C ALA A 318 -31.42 -19.01 16.17
N ASN A 319 -32.37 -18.46 16.95
CA ASN A 319 -33.48 -17.64 16.45
C ASN A 319 -33.70 -16.30 17.17
N ASP A 320 -32.81 -15.88 18.07
CA ASP A 320 -32.99 -14.60 18.77
C ASP A 320 -32.30 -13.44 18.04
N HIS A 321 -33.02 -12.32 17.92
CA HIS A 321 -32.67 -11.12 17.15
C HIS A 321 -31.51 -10.28 17.75
N ASN A 322 -30.69 -10.87 18.64
CA ASN A 322 -29.41 -10.32 19.14
C ASN A 322 -28.22 -10.76 18.28
N SER A 323 -28.47 -10.86 16.98
CA SER A 323 -27.58 -11.47 16.01
C SER A 323 -26.35 -10.59 15.78
N VAL A 324 -25.19 -11.26 15.68
CA VAL A 324 -24.00 -10.66 15.11
C VAL A 324 -24.24 -10.48 13.63
N TYR A 325 -24.55 -9.26 13.21
CA TYR A 325 -24.60 -8.92 11.81
C TYR A 325 -23.28 -8.26 11.44
N LEU A 326 -22.59 -8.89 10.50
CA LEU A 326 -21.60 -8.18 9.69
C LEU A 326 -22.34 -7.70 8.45
N THR A 327 -22.51 -6.39 8.38
CA THR A 327 -23.05 -5.75 7.19
C THR A 327 -21.86 -5.40 6.32
N LEU A 328 -21.83 -6.00 5.13
CA LEU A 328 -20.96 -5.51 4.08
C LEU A 328 -21.56 -4.18 3.61
N ILE A 329 -20.85 -3.09 3.85
CA ILE A 329 -21.23 -1.80 3.27
C ILE A 329 -20.84 -1.90 1.80
N GLY A 330 -21.83 -1.98 0.92
CA GLY A 330 -21.60 -2.14 -0.51
C GLY A 330 -20.81 -0.96 -1.07
N GLY A 331 -19.57 -1.22 -1.48
CA GLY A 331 -18.84 -0.59 -2.59
C GLY A 331 -19.01 0.91 -2.81
N GLY A 332 -19.12 1.72 -1.75
CA GLY A 332 -18.71 3.11 -1.87
C GLY A 332 -17.23 3.10 -2.23
N GLN A 333 -16.78 4.06 -3.06
CA GLN A 333 -15.36 4.40 -3.03
C GLN A 333 -15.00 4.51 -1.54
N PRO A 334 -13.91 3.89 -1.04
CA PRO A 334 -13.36 4.43 0.17
C PRO A 334 -13.23 5.92 -0.16
N GLU A 335 -13.98 6.77 0.54
CA GLU A 335 -13.45 8.10 0.73
C GLU A 335 -12.00 7.82 1.11
N VAL A 336 -11.05 8.49 0.46
CA VAL A 336 -9.68 8.50 0.97
C VAL A 336 -9.87 9.10 2.35
N HIS A 337 -10.17 8.22 3.31
CA HIS A 337 -10.53 8.62 4.62
C HIS A 337 -9.17 9.05 5.08
N THR A 338 -9.03 10.37 5.13
CA THR A 338 -7.95 11.02 5.83
C THR A 338 -8.29 10.69 7.28
N LEU A 339 -8.02 9.44 7.70
CA LEU A 339 -8.25 8.99 9.06
C LEU A 339 -7.10 9.58 9.85
N ILE A 340 -7.46 10.75 10.38
CA ILE A 340 -7.03 11.43 11.61
C ILE A 340 -6.09 10.60 12.48
#